data_AF-A0A7W7HPR5-F1
#
_entry.id   AF-A0A7W7HPR5-F1
#
_cell.length_a   1.000
_cell.length_b   1.000
_cell.length_c   1.000
_cell.angle_alpha   90.00
_cell.angle_beta   90.00
_cell.angle_gamma   90.00
#
_symmetry.space_group_name_H-M   'P 1'
#
loop_
_entity.id
_entity.type
_entity.pdbx_description
1 polymer ?
#
loop_
_entity_poly.entity_id
_entity_poly.type
_entity_poly.pdbx_seq_one_letter_code
_entity_poly.pdbx_strand_id
1 'polypeptide(L)'
;MMILLVATLGLIAAAILALWPAPGDQAHRAPAAAIAEPAETARPTCLEGVLAAQLVGGDITRPQYLRAIERLAARDEERHPLAVPGDDRLA
;
A
#
# COMPACT_ATOMS: atom_id res chain seq x y z
N MET A 1 -11.88 12.70 36.85
CA MET A 1 -10.65 12.54 36.05
C MET A 1 -10.52 11.12 35.50
N MET A 2 -10.58 10.07 36.34
CA MET A 2 -10.48 8.67 35.90
C MET A 2 -11.60 8.25 34.91
N ILE A 3 -12.84 8.65 35.16
CA ILE A 3 -13.99 8.34 34.28
C ILE A 3 -13.81 8.97 32.88
N LEU A 4 -13.37 10.23 32.83
CA LEU A 4 -13.09 10.92 31.56
C LEU A 4 -11.98 10.22 30.79
N LEU A 5 -10.94 9.75 31.48
CA LEU A 5 -9.81 9.04 30.88
C LEU A 5 -10.22 7.69 30.28
N VAL A 6 -11.05 6.93 30.99
CA VAL A 6 -11.58 5.66 30.48
C VAL A 6 -12.53 5.88 29.29
N ALA A 7 -13.37 6.91 29.38
CA ALA A 7 -14.29 7.27 28.29
C ALA A 7 -13.54 7.73 27.03
N THR A 8 -12.48 8.52 27.16
CA THR A 8 -11.67 8.94 26.02
C THR A 8 -10.86 7.78 25.43
N LEU A 9 -10.27 6.91 26.24
CA LEU A 9 -9.60 5.71 25.72
C LEU A 9 -10.56 4.79 24.96
N GLY A 10 -11.77 4.58 25.50
CA GLY A 10 -12.80 3.80 24.84
C GLY A 10 -13.22 4.39 23.50
N LEU A 11 -13.40 5.72 23.44
CA LEU A 11 -13.73 6.42 22.20
C LEU A 11 -12.62 6.31 21.15
N ILE A 12 -11.36 6.46 21.55
CA ILE A 12 -10.20 6.32 20.66
C ILE A 12 -10.09 4.88 20.14
N ALA A 13 -10.24 3.88 21.02
CA ALA A 13 -10.23 2.48 20.62
C ALA A 13 -11.37 2.17 19.63
N ALA A 14 -12.59 2.64 19.92
CA ALA A 14 -13.72 2.48 19.01
C ALA A 14 -13.50 3.17 17.66
N ALA A 15 -12.88 4.35 17.64
CA ALA A 15 -12.54 5.05 16.41
C ALA A 15 -11.49 4.29 15.59
N ILE A 16 -10.46 3.73 16.23
CA ILE A 16 -9.45 2.90 15.58
C ILE A 16 -10.07 1.64 15.00
N LEU A 17 -10.96 0.96 15.74
CA LEU A 17 -11.68 -0.22 15.27
C LEU A 17 -12.67 0.11 14.14
N ALA A 18 -13.34 1.26 14.18
CA ALA A 18 -14.27 1.68 13.14
C ALA A 18 -13.56 2.11 11.85
N LEU A 19 -12.34 2.64 11.97
CA LEU A 19 -11.49 3.01 10.82
C LEU A 19 -10.61 1.85 10.35
N TRP A 20 -10.59 0.74 11.07
CA TRP A 20 -9.91 -0.48 10.64
C TRP A 20 -10.68 -1.04 9.45
N PRO A 21 -10.06 -1.18 8.26
CA PRO A 21 -10.75 -1.74 7.10
C PRO A 21 -11.07 -3.20 7.42
N ALA A 22 -12.34 -3.47 7.71
CA ALA A 22 -12.83 -4.83 7.87
C ALA A 22 -12.66 -5.57 6.53
N PRO A 23 -11.92 -6.69 6.47
CA PRO A 23 -11.90 -7.51 5.29
C PRO A 23 -13.28 -8.15 5.12
N GLY A 24 -14.13 -7.55 4.29
CA GLY A 24 -15.28 -8.24 3.71
C GLY A 24 -16.68 -7.85 4.18
N ASP A 25 -17.01 -6.55 4.26
CA ASP A 25 -18.43 -6.16 4.31
C ASP A 25 -18.77 -5.12 3.22
N GLN A 26 -18.84 -5.61 1.97
CA GLN A 26 -19.49 -4.92 0.86
C GLN A 26 -20.92 -5.42 0.65
N ALA A 27 -21.63 -5.78 1.71
CA ALA A 27 -23.05 -6.03 1.63
C ALA A 27 -23.82 -4.71 1.85
N HIS A 28 -24.58 -4.32 0.83
CA HIS A 28 -25.73 -3.42 0.92
C HIS A 28 -25.48 -1.90 0.91
N ARG A 29 -25.24 -1.35 -0.29
CA ARG A 29 -25.99 -0.15 -0.74
C ARG A 29 -25.97 -0.02 -2.26
N ALA A 30 -27.06 -0.40 -2.93
CA ALA A 30 -27.34 0.09 -4.27
C ALA A 30 -27.70 1.59 -4.18
N PRO A 31 -27.29 2.41 -5.17
CA PRO A 31 -28.26 2.74 -6.22
C PRO A 31 -27.68 2.81 -7.65
N ALA A 32 -28.52 2.40 -8.58
CA ALA A 32 -28.71 2.86 -9.96
C ALA A 32 -27.51 3.31 -10.81
N ALA A 33 -27.24 2.49 -11.84
CA ALA A 33 -26.95 2.87 -13.22
C ALA A 33 -25.88 3.94 -13.48
N ALA A 34 -24.66 3.51 -13.82
CA ALA A 34 -24.00 3.75 -15.12
C ALA A 34 -22.49 3.47 -15.05
N ILE A 35 -22.03 2.60 -15.94
CA ILE A 35 -20.70 2.56 -16.57
C ILE A 35 -19.53 2.03 -15.70
N ALA A 36 -18.70 1.24 -16.38
CA ALA A 36 -17.48 0.55 -15.97
C ALA A 36 -17.73 -0.81 -15.32
N GLU A 37 -17.34 -1.85 -16.04
CA GLU A 37 -17.14 -3.19 -15.49
C GLU A 37 -16.39 -3.08 -14.15
N PRO A 38 -16.76 -3.86 -13.12
CA PRO A 38 -16.03 -3.86 -11.88
C PRO A 38 -14.63 -4.34 -12.23
N ALA A 39 -13.65 -3.43 -12.16
CA ALA A 39 -12.25 -3.79 -12.20
C ALA A 39 -12.05 -4.76 -11.02
N GLU A 40 -12.11 -6.04 -11.36
CA GLU A 40 -11.74 -7.18 -10.55
C GLU A 40 -10.54 -6.73 -9.73
N THR A 41 -10.73 -6.63 -8.41
CA THR A 41 -9.77 -6.05 -7.47
C THR A 41 -8.35 -6.41 -7.88
N ALA A 42 -7.68 -5.50 -8.58
CA ALA A 42 -6.52 -5.83 -9.38
C ALA A 42 -5.42 -6.25 -8.42
N ARG A 43 -5.25 -7.57 -8.25
CA ARG A 43 -4.18 -8.08 -7.40
C ARG A 43 -2.87 -7.60 -7.99
N PRO A 44 -1.98 -6.99 -7.19
CA PRO A 44 -0.70 -6.55 -7.69
C PRO A 44 0.04 -7.74 -8.29
N THR A 45 0.45 -7.59 -9.55
CA THR A 45 1.14 -8.62 -10.33
C THR A 45 2.66 -8.49 -10.23
N CYS A 46 3.15 -7.38 -9.67
CA CYS A 46 4.56 -7.10 -9.43
C CYS A 46 4.81 -6.69 -7.98
N LEU A 47 6.07 -6.77 -7.56
CA LEU A 47 6.51 -6.44 -6.20
C LEU A 47 6.35 -4.94 -5.90
N GLU A 48 6.61 -4.07 -6.87
CA GLU A 48 6.40 -2.62 -6.78
C GLU A 48 4.93 -2.31 -6.51
N GLY A 49 4.02 -3.02 -7.18
CA GLY A 49 2.58 -2.90 -6.97
C GLY A 49 2.15 -3.33 -5.57
N VAL A 50 2.77 -4.38 -5.01
CA VAL A 50 2.53 -4.79 -3.62
C VAL A 50 2.97 -3.69 -2.65
N LEU A 51 4.16 -3.11 -2.84
CA LEU A 51 4.66 -2.02 -2.00
C LEU A 51 3.80 -0.76 -2.10
N ALA A 52 3.33 -0.42 -3.29
CA ALA A 52 2.41 0.71 -3.50
C ALA A 52 1.07 0.47 -2.80
N ALA A 53 0.51 -0.74 -2.89
CA ALA A 53 -0.72 -1.12 -2.19
C ALA A 53 -0.56 -1.02 -0.67
N GLN A 54 0.56 -1.48 -0.11
CA GLN A 54 0.85 -1.37 1.32
C GLN A 54 1.02 0.09 1.79
N LEU A 55 1.63 0.95 0.98
CA LEU A 55 1.76 2.37 1.30
C LEU A 55 0.38 3.08 1.31
N VAL A 56 -0.46 2.78 0.33
CA VAL A 56 -1.84 3.31 0.26
C VAL A 56 -2.70 2.75 1.40
N GLY A 57 -2.51 1.47 1.74
CA GLY A 57 -3.16 0.82 2.89
C GLY A 57 -2.67 1.32 4.26
N GLY A 58 -1.55 2.04 4.30
CA GLY A 58 -0.96 2.54 5.54
C GLY A 58 -0.18 1.49 6.34
N ASP A 59 -0.01 0.28 5.79
CA ASP A 59 0.77 -0.80 6.41
C ASP A 59 2.26 -0.44 6.49
N ILE A 60 2.72 0.40 5.56
CA ILE A 60 4.08 0.94 5.54
C ILE A 60 4.07 2.45 5.39
N THR A 61 5.10 3.09 5.93
CA THR A 61 5.32 4.53 5.83
C THR A 61 6.09 4.90 4.57
N ARG A 62 6.01 6.17 4.14
CA ARG A 62 6.75 6.67 2.98
C ARG A 62 8.27 6.41 3.04
N PRO A 63 8.98 6.62 4.17
CA PRO A 63 10.40 6.29 4.25
C PRO A 63 10.69 4.79 4.08
N GLN A 64 9.81 3.92 4.60
CA GLN A 64 9.94 2.47 4.44
C GLN A 64 9.74 2.05 2.98
N TYR A 65 8.75 2.64 2.29
CA TYR A 65 8.52 2.41 0.87
C TYR A 65 9.76 2.77 0.03
N LEU A 66 10.33 3.97 0.23
CA LEU A 66 11.49 4.42 -0.54
C LEU A 66 12.70 3.49 -0.32
N ARG A 67 12.95 3.08 0.92
CA ARG A 67 14.04 2.15 1.24
C ARG A 67 13.81 0.76 0.64
N ALA A 68 12.56 0.32 0.55
CA ALA A 68 12.21 -0.95 -0.08
C ALA A 68 12.44 -0.90 -1.59
N ILE A 69 12.02 0.18 -2.26
CA ILE A 69 12.25 0.41 -3.69
C ILE A 69 13.74 0.47 -4.02
N GLU A 70 14.53 1.18 -3.20
CA GLU A 70 15.99 1.25 -3.36
C GLU A 70 16.64 -0.14 -3.34
N ARG A 71 16.26 -0.98 -2.36
CA ARG A 71 16.77 -2.36 -2.27
C ARG A 71 16.33 -3.23 -3.43
N LEU A 72 15.11 -3.04 -3.90
CA LEU A 72 14.58 -3.78 -5.04
C LEU A 72 15.38 -3.42 -6.30
N ALA A 73 15.62 -2.13 -6.54
CA ALA A 73 16.44 -1.65 -7.65
C ALA A 73 17.89 -2.15 -7.58
N ALA A 74 18.53 -2.11 -6.40
CA ALA A 74 19.88 -2.62 -6.22
C ALA A 74 19.99 -4.12 -6.57
N ARG A 75 19.00 -4.91 -6.16
CA ARG A 75 18.93 -6.34 -6.46
C ARG A 75 18.60 -6.61 -7.93
N ASP A 76 17.83 -5.71 -8.56
CA ASP A 76 17.54 -5.80 -9.99
C ASP A 76 18.80 -5.51 -10.82
N GLU A 77 19.59 -4.49 -10.45
CA GLU A 77 20.89 -4.21 -11.07
C GLU A 77 21.87 -5.39 -10.95
N GLU A 78 21.91 -6.07 -9.79
CA GLU A 78 22.71 -7.29 -9.61
C GLU A 78 22.28 -8.43 -10.54
N ARG A 79 20.98 -8.54 -10.86
CA ARG A 79 20.42 -9.63 -11.68
C ARG A 79 20.39 -9.31 -13.17
N HIS A 80 20.16 -8.05 -13.48
CA HIS A 80 19.88 -7.51 -14.80
C HIS A 80 20.61 -6.17 -14.95
N PRO A 81 21.96 -6.20 -15.00
CA PRO A 81 22.74 -4.98 -15.08
C PRO A 81 22.39 -4.22 -16.36
N LEU A 82 22.14 -2.92 -16.23
CA LEU A 82 21.82 -2.07 -17.37
C LEU A 82 23.12 -1.56 -17.99
N ALA A 83 23.41 -2.01 -19.21
CA ALA A 83 24.53 -1.47 -19.97
C ALA A 83 24.22 -0.03 -20.40
N VAL A 84 25.09 0.91 -20.02
CA VAL A 84 25.02 2.28 -20.52
C VAL A 84 25.66 2.32 -21.90
N PRO A 85 24.95 2.77 -22.96
CA PRO A 85 25.54 2.87 -24.30
C PRO A 85 26.76 3.80 -24.30
N GLY A 86 27.96 3.23 -24.49
CA GLY A 86 29.21 3.98 -24.59
C GLY A 86 30.27 3.68 -23.52
N ASP A 87 29.98 2.83 -22.52
CA ASP A 87 30.94 2.43 -21.48
C ASP A 87 32.16 1.64 -22.05
N ASP A 88 32.03 1.06 -23.23
CA ASP A 88 33.11 0.32 -23.91
C ASP A 88 34.27 1.22 -24.38
N ARG A 89 34.13 2.56 -24.35
CA ARG A 89 35.17 3.50 -24.83
C ARG A 89 36.28 3.80 -23.82
N LEU A 90 36.19 3.26 -22.61
CA LEU A 90 37.17 3.48 -21.53
C LEU A 90 37.99 2.22 -21.17
N ALA A 91 37.81 1.11 -21.91
CA ALA A 91 38.57 -0.14 -21.74
C ALA A 91 39.74 -0.27 -22.72
#